data_AF-A0A964E6I1-F1
#
_entry.id   AF-A0A964E6I1-F1
#
_cell.length_a   1.000
_cell.length_b   1.000
_cell.length_c   1.000
_cell.angle_alpha   90.00
_cell.angle_beta   90.00
_cell.angle_gamma   90.00
#
_symmetry.space_group_name_H-M   'P 1'
#
loop_
_entity.id
_entity.type
_entity.pdbx_description
1 polymer ?
#
loop_
_entity_poly.entity_id
_entity_poly.type
_entity_poly.pdbx_seq_one_letter_code
_entity_poly.pdbx_strand_id
1 'polypeptide(L)'
;MSAVDLDRVGRTMRVLLERSGRLVVYDDPASRSRLEISAAAASSSTGFLPAFLVAGEAIWREMTGKGFALQIARDDRSLLGYRAEGIGAGTYATVMLSAMEAMHQVSGGGPVVVSDFNNLWRAAVGRLEQAPTNPPAGRAGMDR
;
A
#
# COMPACT_ATOMS: atom_id res chain seq x y z
N MET A 1 8.27 21.08 -2.36
CA MET A 1 7.74 20.10 -1.39
C MET A 1 8.86 19.11 -1.09
N SER A 2 9.16 18.85 0.19
CA SER A 2 10.23 17.90 0.55
C SER A 2 9.72 16.47 0.34
N ALA A 3 10.55 15.62 -0.26
CA ALA A 3 10.23 14.21 -0.46
C ALA A 3 9.96 13.54 0.89
N VAL A 4 9.00 12.61 0.93
CA VAL A 4 8.71 11.87 2.16
C VAL A 4 9.90 10.95 2.47
N ASP A 5 10.46 11.08 3.67
CA ASP A 5 11.55 10.23 4.17
C ASP A 5 11.05 8.78 4.34
N LEU A 6 11.52 7.90 3.46
CA LEU A 6 11.15 6.49 3.44
C LEU A 6 11.65 5.73 4.68
N ASP A 7 12.82 6.09 5.21
CA ASP A 7 13.34 5.46 6.43
C ASP A 7 12.48 5.83 7.63
N ARG A 8 12.00 7.08 7.69
CA ARG A 8 11.04 7.50 8.71
C ARG A 8 9.73 6.73 8.58
N VAL A 9 9.23 6.53 7.36
CA VAL A 9 8.03 5.71 7.10
C VAL A 9 8.25 4.27 7.59
N GLY A 10 9.35 3.63 7.23
CA GLY A 10 9.70 2.28 7.66
C GLY A 10 9.80 2.17 9.19
N ARG A 11 10.51 3.09 9.86
CA ARG A 11 10.58 3.12 11.33
C ARG A 11 9.21 3.29 11.98
N THR A 12 8.35 4.11 11.40
CA THR A 12 6.99 4.33 11.95
C THR A 12 6.13 3.09 11.77
N MET A 13 6.19 2.47 10.59
CA MET A 13 5.45 1.24 10.33
C MET A 13 5.90 0.10 11.26
N ARG A 14 7.19 0.00 11.54
CA ARG A 14 7.72 -0.92 12.54
C ARG A 14 7.05 -0.72 13.90
N VAL A 15 7.06 0.50 14.40
CA VAL A 15 6.46 0.85 15.70
C VAL A 15 4.97 0.55 15.72
N LEU A 16 4.26 0.81 14.61
CA LEU A 16 2.83 0.49 14.49
C LEU A 16 2.58 -1.02 14.58
N LEU A 17 3.36 -1.82 13.87
CA LEU A 17 3.26 -3.28 13.91
C LEU A 17 3.56 -3.82 15.31
N GLU A 18 4.67 -3.38 15.93
CA GLU A 18 5.06 -3.77 17.29
C GLU A 18 3.98 -3.42 18.33
N ARG A 19 3.38 -2.22 18.21
CA ARG A 19 2.33 -1.76 19.14
C ARG A 19 0.97 -2.38 18.89
N SER A 20 0.71 -2.90 17.69
CA SER A 20 -0.59 -3.47 17.35
C SER A 20 -0.90 -4.75 18.12
N GLY A 21 0.13 -5.43 18.64
CA GLY A 21 0.01 -6.76 19.26
C GLY A 21 -0.39 -7.86 18.27
N ARG A 22 -0.44 -7.56 16.96
CA ARG A 22 -0.84 -8.48 15.91
C ARG A 22 0.39 -9.15 15.32
N LEU A 23 0.28 -10.46 15.10
CA LEU A 23 1.28 -11.21 14.35
C LEU A 23 1.29 -10.72 12.90
N VAL A 24 2.49 -10.59 12.33
CA VAL A 24 2.67 -10.39 10.90
C VAL A 24 3.02 -11.73 10.30
N VAL A 25 2.25 -12.16 9.32
CA VAL A 25 2.37 -13.50 8.73
C VAL A 25 2.42 -13.42 7.22
N TYR A 26 3.24 -14.26 6.61
CA TYR A 26 3.28 -14.49 5.17
C TYR A 26 2.76 -15.89 4.88
N ASP A 27 1.71 -15.98 4.07
CA ASP A 27 1.22 -17.26 3.57
C ASP A 27 1.96 -17.55 2.26
N ASP A 28 2.84 -18.56 2.29
CA ASP A 28 3.57 -18.99 1.12
C ASP A 28 2.70 -19.92 0.26
N PRO A 29 2.28 -19.49 -0.95
CA PRO A 29 1.44 -20.30 -1.81
C PRO A 29 2.14 -21.56 -2.34
N ALA A 30 3.48 -21.56 -2.44
CA ALA A 30 4.23 -22.69 -2.97
C ALA A 30 4.33 -23.83 -1.94
N SER A 31 4.65 -23.50 -0.69
CA SER A 31 4.79 -24.49 0.39
C SER A 31 3.53 -24.70 1.22
N ARG A 32 2.46 -23.91 0.98
CA ARG A 32 1.24 -23.85 1.83
C ARG A 32 1.54 -23.64 3.32
N SER A 33 2.66 -22.99 3.61
CA SER A 33 3.13 -22.75 4.97
C SER A 33 2.87 -21.30 5.36
N ARG A 34 2.56 -21.09 6.64
CA ARG A 34 2.45 -19.77 7.24
C ARG A 34 3.75 -19.45 7.97
N LEU A 35 4.41 -18.38 7.54
CA LEU A 35 5.66 -17.90 8.14
C LEU A 35 5.38 -16.66 8.96
N GLU A 36 5.82 -16.67 10.22
CA GLU A 36 5.81 -15.46 11.04
C GLU A 36 6.96 -14.54 10.63
N ILE A 37 6.63 -13.26 10.43
CA ILE A 37 7.57 -12.24 9.98
C ILE A 37 7.75 -11.24 11.12
N SER A 38 9.00 -10.93 11.45
CA SER A 38 9.26 -9.89 12.44
C SER A 38 8.78 -8.53 11.95
N ALA A 39 8.33 -7.67 12.86
CA ALA A 39 7.93 -6.30 12.53
C ALA A 39 9.04 -5.54 11.78
N ALA A 40 10.30 -5.78 12.14
CA ALA A 40 11.46 -5.18 11.48
C ALA A 40 11.61 -5.63 10.01
N ALA A 41 11.44 -6.92 9.72
CA ALA A 41 11.46 -7.44 8.37
C ALA A 41 10.24 -6.95 7.56
N ALA A 42 9.07 -6.91 8.18
CA ALA A 42 7.84 -6.42 7.56
C ALA A 42 7.93 -4.94 7.17
N SER A 43 8.57 -4.11 8.01
CA SER A 43 8.68 -2.67 7.80
C SER A 43 9.93 -2.23 7.00
N SER A 44 10.78 -3.17 6.58
CA SER A 44 11.99 -2.87 5.80
C SER A 44 11.64 -2.49 4.35
N SER A 45 12.37 -1.54 3.76
CA SER A 45 12.25 -1.16 2.33
C SER A 45 12.56 -2.32 1.38
N THR A 46 13.35 -3.30 1.83
CA THR A 46 13.64 -4.57 1.14
C THR A 46 12.80 -5.75 1.62
N GLY A 47 11.86 -5.50 2.54
CA GLY A 47 10.94 -6.49 3.09
C GLY A 47 9.52 -6.30 2.54
N PHE A 48 8.53 -6.21 3.42
CA PHE A 48 7.12 -6.01 3.03
C PHE A 48 6.68 -4.55 2.99
N LEU A 49 7.55 -3.57 3.32
CA LEU A 49 7.21 -2.15 3.24
C LEU A 49 6.66 -1.74 1.87
N PRO A 50 7.23 -2.19 0.73
CA PRO A 50 6.67 -1.89 -0.58
C PRO A 50 5.22 -2.33 -0.70
N ALA A 51 4.84 -3.50 -0.17
CA ALA A 51 3.46 -4.00 -0.24
C ALA A 51 2.49 -3.12 0.57
N PHE A 52 2.88 -2.70 1.78
CA PHE A 52 2.08 -1.76 2.58
C PHE A 52 1.88 -0.43 1.86
N LEU A 53 2.94 0.11 1.25
CA LEU A 53 2.89 1.40 0.56
C LEU A 53 2.10 1.33 -0.74
N VAL A 54 2.25 0.25 -1.50
CA VAL A 54 1.47 0.00 -2.72
C VAL A 54 -0.02 -0.06 -2.40
N ALA A 55 -0.42 -0.84 -1.38
CA ALA A 55 -1.82 -0.92 -0.98
C ALA A 55 -2.36 0.40 -0.43
N GLY A 56 -1.58 1.10 0.40
CA GLY A 56 -1.95 2.43 0.90
C GLY A 56 -2.11 3.44 -0.24
N GLU A 57 -1.20 3.45 -1.21
CA GLU A 57 -1.32 4.32 -2.38
C GLU A 57 -2.57 3.97 -3.20
N ALA A 58 -2.92 2.70 -3.34
CA ALA A 58 -4.15 2.27 -3.99
C ALA A 58 -5.41 2.87 -3.33
N ILE A 59 -5.47 2.81 -1.99
CA ILE A 59 -6.56 3.40 -1.20
C ILE A 59 -6.62 4.92 -1.38
N TRP A 60 -5.47 5.58 -1.34
CA TRP A 60 -5.41 7.03 -1.54
C TRP A 60 -5.81 7.45 -2.96
N ARG A 61 -5.37 6.68 -3.97
CA ARG A 61 -5.74 6.88 -5.38
C ARG A 61 -7.24 6.73 -5.58
N GLU A 62 -7.85 5.75 -4.94
CA GLU A 62 -9.30 5.57 -4.99
C GLU A 62 -10.05 6.79 -4.44
N MET A 63 -9.60 7.36 -3.32
CA MET A 63 -10.27 8.51 -2.70
C MET A 63 -10.03 9.84 -3.41
N THR A 64 -8.86 10.02 -4.04
CA THR A 64 -8.42 11.36 -4.52
C THR A 64 -8.15 11.43 -6.01
N GLY A 65 -8.16 10.30 -6.72
CA GLY A 65 -7.76 10.17 -8.11
C GLY A 65 -6.25 10.34 -8.36
N LYS A 66 -5.43 10.50 -7.31
CA LYS A 66 -3.97 10.71 -7.41
C LYS A 66 -3.22 9.84 -6.41
N GLY A 67 -2.00 9.43 -6.77
CA GLY A 67 -1.12 8.64 -5.91
C GLY A 67 -0.07 9.45 -5.17
N PHE A 68 0.77 8.76 -4.41
CA PHE A 68 1.97 9.30 -3.77
C PHE A 68 3.21 9.23 -4.67
N ALA A 69 3.07 8.76 -5.92
CA ALA A 69 4.18 8.54 -6.84
C ALA A 69 5.26 7.67 -6.18
N LEU A 70 4.84 6.52 -5.65
CA LEU A 70 5.74 5.53 -5.06
C LEU A 70 6.72 5.02 -6.13
N GLN A 71 8.00 5.02 -5.79
CA GLN A 71 9.08 4.55 -6.64
C GLN A 71 9.51 3.16 -6.15
N ILE A 72 9.37 2.17 -7.03
CA ILE A 72 9.73 0.78 -6.76
C ILE A 72 10.77 0.35 -7.78
N ALA A 73 11.85 -0.25 -7.29
CA ALA A 73 12.88 -0.83 -8.14
C ALA A 73 12.98 -2.34 -7.91
N ARG A 74 13.39 -3.06 -8.95
CA ARG A 74 13.71 -4.48 -8.84
C ARG A 74 14.97 -4.66 -8.02
N ASP A 75 14.93 -5.61 -7.09
CA ASP A 75 16.06 -5.97 -6.23
C ASP A 75 15.97 -7.46 -5.91
N ASP A 76 16.76 -8.29 -6.60
CA ASP A 76 16.73 -9.74 -6.43
C ASP A 76 17.25 -10.19 -5.05
N ARG A 77 17.81 -9.28 -4.24
CA ARG A 77 18.22 -9.52 -2.84
C ARG A 77 17.14 -9.15 -1.84
N SER A 78 16.06 -8.49 -2.28
CA SER A 78 14.92 -8.15 -1.44
C SER A 78 13.95 -9.33 -1.32
N LEU A 79 13.13 -9.32 -0.27
CA LEU A 79 12.22 -10.41 0.06
C LEU A 79 11.17 -10.67 -1.03
N LEU A 80 10.75 -9.62 -1.74
CA LEU A 80 9.72 -9.67 -2.79
C LEU A 80 10.28 -9.54 -4.20
N GLY A 81 11.61 -9.47 -4.37
CA GLY A 81 12.25 -9.13 -5.64
C GLY A 81 12.13 -7.64 -6.03
N TYR A 82 11.56 -6.81 -5.15
CA TYR A 82 11.43 -5.36 -5.32
C TYR A 82 11.65 -4.63 -3.99
N ARG A 83 12.17 -3.40 -4.08
CA ARG A 83 12.31 -2.47 -2.95
C ARG A 83 11.64 -1.14 -3.22
N ALA A 84 11.24 -0.46 -2.16
CA ALA A 84 10.82 0.95 -2.24
C ALA A 84 12.07 1.85 -2.24
N GLU A 85 12.13 2.81 -3.16
CA GLU A 85 13.25 3.76 -3.29
C GLU A 85 12.87 5.18 -2.86
N GLY A 86 11.59 5.53 -2.97
CA GLY A 86 11.14 6.87 -2.66
C GLY A 86 9.64 7.07 -2.83
N ILE A 87 9.17 8.23 -2.38
CA ILE A 87 7.79 8.68 -2.48
C ILE A 87 7.81 10.09 -3.05
N GLY A 88 7.37 10.24 -4.30
CA GLY A 88 7.51 11.47 -5.07
C GLY A 88 6.44 12.53 -4.81
N ALA A 89 5.34 12.19 -4.16
CA ALA A 89 4.20 13.08 -3.95
C ALA A 89 3.44 12.81 -2.64
N GLY A 90 2.65 13.79 -2.20
CA GLY A 90 1.88 13.71 -0.97
C GLY A 90 2.66 14.16 0.27
N THR A 91 2.05 14.00 1.43
CA THR A 91 2.67 14.30 2.73
C THR A 91 2.94 13.02 3.49
N TYR A 92 3.88 13.06 4.43
CA TYR A 92 4.14 11.95 5.34
C TYR A 92 2.86 11.45 6.04
N ALA A 93 2.00 12.38 6.48
CA ALA A 93 0.73 12.03 7.11
C ALA A 93 -0.18 11.25 6.16
N THR A 94 -0.26 11.67 4.91
CA THR A 94 -1.07 11.00 3.89
C THR A 94 -0.58 9.57 3.65
N VAL A 95 0.74 9.39 3.49
CA VAL A 95 1.34 8.06 3.32
C VAL A 95 1.04 7.17 4.52
N MET A 96 1.27 7.66 5.75
CA MET A 96 1.08 6.85 6.95
C MET A 96 -0.38 6.49 7.18
N LEU A 97 -1.31 7.45 7.04
CA LEU A 97 -2.73 7.19 7.22
C LEU A 97 -3.25 6.16 6.21
N SER A 98 -2.84 6.28 4.95
CA SER A 98 -3.24 5.31 3.92
C SER A 98 -2.62 3.93 4.14
N ALA A 99 -1.37 3.85 4.61
CA ALA A 99 -0.77 2.56 4.98
C ALA A 99 -1.45 1.92 6.20
N MET A 100 -1.84 2.72 7.19
CA MET A 100 -2.60 2.26 8.36
C MET A 100 -3.98 1.75 7.95
N GLU A 101 -4.66 2.45 7.04
CA GLU A 101 -5.95 2.03 6.50
C GLU A 101 -5.83 0.72 5.71
N ALA A 102 -4.81 0.58 4.86
CA ALA A 102 -4.53 -0.68 4.16
C ALA A 102 -4.31 -1.84 5.14
N MET A 103 -3.55 -1.60 6.21
CA MET A 103 -3.34 -2.59 7.26
C MET A 103 -4.64 -2.94 7.98
N HIS A 104 -5.50 -1.96 8.26
CA HIS A 104 -6.79 -2.20 8.89
C HIS A 104 -7.70 -3.07 8.01
N GLN A 105 -7.80 -2.77 6.72
CA GLN A 105 -8.62 -3.51 5.76
C GLN A 105 -8.14 -4.95 5.56
N VAL A 106 -6.81 -5.17 5.47
CA VAL A 106 -6.25 -6.52 5.31
C VAL A 106 -6.40 -7.36 6.57
N SER A 107 -6.11 -6.79 7.73
CA SER A 107 -6.06 -7.59 8.96
C SER A 107 -7.43 -7.94 9.51
N GLY A 108 -8.49 -7.16 9.24
CA GLY A 108 -9.85 -7.45 9.72
C GLY A 108 -9.97 -7.65 11.24
N GLY A 109 -8.98 -7.19 12.03
CA GLY A 109 -8.87 -7.43 13.47
C GLY A 109 -7.97 -8.61 13.89
N GLY A 110 -7.58 -9.49 12.95
CA GLY A 110 -6.68 -10.63 13.16
C GLY A 110 -5.21 -10.34 12.78
N PRO A 111 -4.43 -11.39 12.47
CA PRO A 111 -3.05 -11.25 11.99
C PRO A 111 -2.95 -10.37 10.72
N VAL A 112 -1.84 -9.67 10.57
CA VAL A 112 -1.53 -8.94 9.35
C VAL A 112 -0.94 -9.93 8.34
N VAL A 113 -1.76 -10.42 7.43
CA VAL A 113 -1.35 -11.33 6.37
C VAL A 113 -0.76 -10.52 5.21
N VAL A 114 0.56 -10.49 5.08
CA VAL A 114 1.24 -9.58 4.13
C VAL A 114 1.01 -9.96 2.67
N SER A 115 0.71 -11.23 2.37
CA SER A 115 0.32 -11.71 1.04
C SER A 115 -1.02 -11.13 0.57
N ASP A 116 -1.91 -10.75 1.49
CA ASP A 116 -3.22 -10.17 1.15
C ASP A 116 -3.14 -8.73 0.65
N PHE A 117 -2.02 -8.03 0.89
CA PHE A 117 -1.79 -6.70 0.34
C PHE A 117 -1.70 -6.71 -1.19
N ASN A 118 -1.23 -7.81 -1.78
CA ASN A 118 -1.22 -7.99 -3.23
C ASN A 118 -2.66 -8.13 -3.79
N ASN A 119 -3.53 -8.84 -3.06
CA ASN A 119 -4.95 -8.95 -3.40
C ASN A 119 -5.64 -7.59 -3.28
N LEU A 120 -5.37 -6.86 -2.19
CA LEU A 120 -5.89 -5.52 -1.97
C LEU A 120 -5.46 -4.54 -3.08
N TRP A 121 -4.19 -4.59 -3.50
CA TRP A 121 -3.70 -3.81 -4.63
C TRP A 121 -4.46 -4.12 -5.93
N ARG A 122 -4.57 -5.40 -6.30
CA ARG A 122 -5.30 -5.81 -7.52
C ARG A 122 -6.76 -5.35 -7.49
N ALA A 123 -7.43 -5.47 -6.34
CA ALA A 123 -8.81 -5.03 -6.17
C ALA A 123 -8.96 -3.51 -6.30
N ALA A 124 -8.02 -2.72 -5.78
CA ALA A 124 -8.03 -1.27 -5.92
C ALA A 124 -7.75 -0.81 -7.36
N VAL A 125 -6.80 -1.44 -8.07
CA VAL A 125 -6.56 -1.14 -9.49
C VAL A 125 -7.77 -1.50 -10.35
N GLY A 126 -8.38 -2.66 -10.13
CA GLY A 126 -9.57 -3.08 -10.89
C GLY A 126 -10.77 -2.13 -10.74
N ARG A 127 -10.99 -1.56 -9.55
CA ARG A 127 -12.05 -0.55 -9.32
C ARG A 127 -11.79 0.76 -10.08
N LEU A 128 -10.54 1.17 -10.21
CA LEU A 128 -10.16 2.36 -10.97
C LEU A 128 -10.34 2.16 -12.47
N GLU A 129 -10.05 0.96 -13.00
CA GLU A 129 -10.28 0.62 -14.41
C GLU A 129 -11.78 0.51 -14.75
N GLN A 130 -12.62 0.17 -13.77
CA GLN A 130 -14.07 0.04 -13.93
C GLN A 130 -14.85 1.34 -13.65
N ALA A 131 -14.22 2.37 -13.10
CA ALA A 131 -14.88 3.65 -12.86
C ALA A 131 -15.30 4.25 -14.21
N PRO A 132 -16.61 4.43 -14.49
CA PRO A 132 -17.05 4.98 -15.76
C PRO A 132 -16.50 6.40 -15.88
N THR A 133 -15.78 6.67 -16.98
CA THR A 133 -15.42 8.02 -17.40
C THR A 133 -16.72 8.77 -17.66
N ASN A 134 -17.25 9.47 -16.66
CA ASN A 134 -18.43 10.30 -16.83
C ASN A 134 -18.11 11.32 -17.93
N PRO A 135 -18.79 11.32 -19.09
CA PRO A 135 -18.64 12.41 -20.03
C PRO A 135 -19.10 13.71 -19.34
N PRO A 136 -18.43 14.84 -19.60
CA PRO A 136 -18.78 16.09 -18.95
C PRO A 136 -20.25 16.41 -19.19
N ALA A 137 -20.99 16.62 -18.09
CA ALA A 137 -22.36 17.12 -18.13
C ALA A 137 -22.34 18.51 -18.78
N GLY A 138 -22.73 18.60 -20.04
CA GLY A 138 -22.78 19.89 -20.73
C GLY A 138 -23.06 19.82 -22.23
N ARG A 139 -24.34 19.70 -22.59
CA ARG A 139 -25.04 20.52 -23.61
C ARG A 139 -26.40 19.89 -23.95
N ALA A 140 -27.36 20.05 -23.04
CA ALA A 140 -28.78 19.99 -23.37
C ALA A 140 -29.32 21.40 -23.15
N GLY A 141 -29.26 22.22 -24.20
CA GLY A 141 -29.61 23.63 -24.11
C GLY A 141 -29.31 24.40 -25.37
N MET A 142 -29.77 23.92 -26.52
CA MET A 142 -30.11 24.78 -27.66
C MET A 142 -30.85 23.90 -28.66
N ASP A 143 -32.17 24.11 -28.77
CA ASP A 143 -32.84 24.37 -30.04
C ASP A 143 -34.27 24.80 -29.70
N ARG A 144 -34.55 26.07 -30.00
CA ARG A 144 -35.88 26.64 -30.12
C ARG A 144 -36.20 26.73 -31.61
#